data_AF-A0A9W6W743-F1
#
_entry.id   AF-A0A9W6W743-F1
#
_cell.length_a   1.000
_cell.length_b   1.000
_cell.length_c   1.000
_cell.angle_alpha   90.00
_cell.angle_beta   90.00
_cell.angle_gamma   90.00
#
_symmetry.space_group_name_H-M   'P 1'
#
loop_
_entity.id
_entity.type
_entity.pdbx_description
1 polymer ?
#
loop_
_entity_poly.entity_id
_entity_poly.type
_entity_poly.pdbx_seq_one_letter_code
_entity_poly.pdbx_strand_id
1 'polypeptide(L)'
;MPASSTDRARQVRPVTAGSAAPVLDMGSTICAGGLRLGGYRDIRRAGDEDGGMNVVAVILALVAAAVHVLIFVLEAVLFPRDAKVRARFRVAPADAEGVRPWAFNQGFYNLFLAVGVVIGVVTGERVLVAFCCGSMVAAALVLVVTDRRMLQGAVVQGLVPLAALALLWV
;
A
#
# COMPACT_ATOMS: atom_id res chain seq x y z
N MET A 1 -17.56 53.05 27.17
CA MET A 1 -18.53 52.65 26.12
C MET A 1 -17.83 51.65 25.22
N PRO A 2 -18.05 50.32 25.37
CA PRO A 2 -17.43 49.32 24.50
C PRO A 2 -18.26 49.13 23.22
N ALA A 3 -17.61 49.20 22.06
CA ALA A 3 -18.25 48.97 20.77
C ALA A 3 -18.54 47.48 20.56
N SER A 4 -19.75 47.21 20.06
CA SER A 4 -20.41 45.92 19.89
C SER A 4 -19.79 45.01 18.82
N SER A 5 -19.80 43.71 19.12
CA SER A 5 -19.25 42.58 18.37
C SER A 5 -20.07 42.13 17.16
N THR A 6 -20.59 43.04 16.32
CA THR A 6 -21.56 42.70 15.26
C THR A 6 -21.24 43.26 13.87
N ASP A 7 -19.96 43.46 13.52
CA ASP A 7 -19.62 44.02 12.19
C ASP A 7 -18.38 43.39 11.52
N ARG A 8 -18.25 42.07 11.59
CA ARG A 8 -17.24 41.28 10.85
C ARG A 8 -17.83 40.25 9.90
N ALA A 9 -19.08 40.44 9.48
CA ALA A 9 -19.79 39.51 8.61
C ALA A 9 -20.39 40.20 7.39
N ARG A 10 -19.62 41.06 6.68
CA ARG A 10 -20.05 41.54 5.37
C ARG A 10 -18.95 42.17 4.51
N GLN A 11 -17.97 41.39 4.09
CA GLN A 11 -17.14 41.76 2.93
C GLN A 11 -16.73 40.51 2.14
N VAL A 12 -17.71 39.92 1.43
CA VAL A 12 -17.44 39.05 0.29
C VAL A 12 -17.79 39.87 -0.95
N ARG A 13 -16.78 40.24 -1.73
CA ARG A 13 -16.96 40.98 -2.98
C ARG A 13 -17.55 40.05 -4.06
N PRO A 14 -18.47 40.53 -4.91
CA PRO A 14 -18.96 39.73 -6.03
C PRO A 14 -17.85 39.54 -7.08
N VAL A 15 -17.59 38.29 -7.46
CA VAL A 15 -16.72 37.95 -8.58
C VAL A 15 -17.44 38.34 -9.87
N THR A 16 -16.93 39.36 -10.56
CA THR A 16 -17.42 39.83 -11.85
C THR A 16 -17.18 38.78 -12.93
N ALA A 17 -18.22 38.44 -13.68
CA ALA A 17 -18.17 37.60 -14.86
C ALA A 17 -17.22 38.20 -15.90
N GLY A 18 -16.10 37.54 -16.15
CA GLY A 18 -15.11 37.91 -17.15
C GLY A 18 -14.80 36.73 -18.06
N SER A 19 -15.12 36.91 -19.34
CA SER A 19 -14.57 36.23 -20.52
C SER A 19 -14.76 34.70 -20.62
N ALA A 20 -15.62 34.29 -21.55
CA ALA A 20 -15.76 32.92 -22.01
C ALA A 20 -14.45 32.42 -22.64
N ALA A 21 -13.68 31.64 -21.88
CA ALA A 21 -12.67 30.75 -22.43
C ALA A 21 -13.37 29.54 -23.08
N PRO A 22 -12.89 29.04 -24.23
CA PRO A 22 -13.50 27.89 -24.87
C PRO A 22 -13.28 26.68 -23.95
N VAL A 23 -14.38 26.12 -23.44
CA VAL A 23 -14.40 24.82 -22.78
C VAL A 23 -13.92 23.82 -23.83
N LEU A 24 -12.68 23.36 -23.70
CA LEU A 24 -12.18 22.22 -24.45
C LEU A 24 -13.07 21.02 -24.12
N ASP A 25 -13.87 20.63 -25.10
CA ASP A 25 -14.63 19.39 -25.10
C ASP A 25 -13.66 18.20 -25.07
N MET A 26 -13.28 17.79 -23.86
CA MET A 26 -12.43 16.64 -23.61
C MET A 26 -13.10 15.31 -24.04
N GLY A 27 -14.40 15.31 -24.34
CA GLY A 27 -15.17 14.12 -24.69
C GLY A 27 -14.98 13.63 -26.13
N SER A 28 -14.76 14.54 -27.09
CA SER A 28 -14.72 14.19 -28.52
C SER A 28 -13.38 13.66 -29.01
N THR A 29 -12.28 13.90 -28.28
CA THR A 29 -10.94 13.42 -28.67
C THR A 29 -10.70 11.95 -28.30
N ILE A 30 -11.48 11.38 -27.37
CA ILE A 30 -11.34 9.96 -26.97
C ILE A 30 -11.97 9.02 -28.01
N CYS A 31 -12.99 9.46 -28.75
CA CYS A 31 -13.72 8.59 -29.68
C CYS A 31 -13.08 8.47 -31.08
N ALA A 32 -12.13 9.33 -31.45
CA ALA A 32 -11.51 9.34 -32.78
C ALA A 32 -10.22 8.51 -32.89
N GLY A 33 -9.66 8.05 -31.78
CA GLY A 33 -8.49 7.16 -31.76
C GLY A 33 -8.93 5.70 -31.74
N GLY A 34 -9.13 5.10 -32.91
CA GLY A 34 -9.35 3.66 -33.05
C GLY A 34 -8.15 2.88 -32.52
N LEU A 35 -8.12 2.63 -31.20
CA LEU A 35 -7.19 1.74 -30.54
C LEU A 35 -7.52 0.33 -31.03
N ARG A 36 -6.78 -0.14 -32.05
CA ARG A 36 -6.87 -1.50 -32.56
C ARG A 36 -6.87 -2.45 -31.38
N LEU A 37 -7.98 -3.17 -31.19
CA LEU A 37 -8.16 -4.24 -30.18
C LEU A 37 -7.11 -5.37 -30.29
N GLY A 38 -6.20 -5.32 -31.25
CA GLY A 38 -5.03 -6.20 -31.37
C GLY A 38 -3.99 -5.99 -30.28
N GLY A 39 -3.76 -4.76 -29.81
CA GLY A 39 -2.72 -4.48 -28.81
C GLY A 39 -3.01 -5.11 -27.44
N TYR A 40 -4.26 -5.12 -27.00
CA TYR A 40 -4.66 -5.74 -25.72
C TYR A 40 -4.52 -7.28 -25.76
N ARG A 41 -4.80 -7.90 -26.90
CA ARG A 41 -4.65 -9.35 -27.09
C ARG A 41 -3.19 -9.78 -27.12
N ASP A 42 -2.30 -8.99 -27.70
CA ASP A 42 -0.87 -9.31 -27.76
C ASP A 42 -0.18 -9.16 -26.39
N ILE A 43 -0.57 -8.17 -25.57
CA ILE A 43 -0.09 -8.05 -24.17
C ILE A 43 -0.54 -9.23 -23.32
N ARG A 44 -1.80 -9.67 -23.48
CA ARG A 44 -2.33 -10.83 -22.76
C ARG A 44 -1.64 -12.12 -23.20
N ARG A 45 -1.42 -12.28 -24.51
CA ARG A 45 -0.72 -13.44 -25.07
C ARG A 45 0.73 -13.52 -24.60
N ALA A 46 1.43 -12.39 -24.50
CA ALA A 46 2.77 -12.34 -23.92
C ALA A 46 2.80 -12.68 -22.41
N GLY A 47 1.74 -12.33 -21.66
CA GLY A 47 1.58 -12.75 -20.27
C GLY A 47 1.18 -14.21 -20.09
N ASP A 48 0.62 -14.85 -21.12
CA ASP A 48 0.26 -16.27 -21.12
C ASP A 48 1.44 -17.18 -21.56
N GLU A 49 2.47 -16.63 -22.23
CA GLU A 49 3.70 -17.36 -22.62
C GLU A 49 4.73 -17.48 -21.47
N ASP A 50 4.46 -16.78 -20.38
CA ASP A 50 5.14 -16.94 -19.10
C ASP A 50 4.77 -18.29 -18.49
N GLY A 51 5.69 -19.26 -18.55
CA GLY A 51 5.56 -20.52 -17.82
C GLY A 51 5.05 -20.27 -16.39
N GLY A 52 4.06 -21.06 -15.97
CA GLY A 52 3.33 -20.85 -14.72
C GLY A 52 4.25 -20.58 -13.52
N MET A 53 3.75 -19.80 -12.54
CA MET A 53 4.55 -19.39 -11.38
C MET A 53 5.31 -20.55 -10.73
N ASN A 54 6.60 -20.32 -10.50
CA ASN A 54 7.47 -21.26 -9.80
C ASN A 54 6.85 -21.67 -8.45
N VAL A 55 6.68 -22.97 -8.24
CA VAL A 55 6.06 -23.50 -7.01
C VAL A 55 6.81 -23.04 -5.75
N VAL A 56 8.14 -22.93 -5.81
CA VAL A 56 8.95 -22.42 -4.69
C VAL A 56 8.64 -20.95 -4.44
N ALA A 57 8.50 -20.13 -5.48
CA ALA A 57 8.12 -18.72 -5.35
C ALA A 57 6.72 -18.57 -4.76
N VAL A 58 5.75 -19.41 -5.17
CA VAL A 58 4.40 -19.43 -4.60
C VAL A 58 4.43 -19.76 -3.11
N ILE A 59 5.17 -20.80 -2.70
CA ILE A 59 5.32 -21.18 -1.29
C ILE A 59 5.92 -20.01 -0.49
N LEU A 60 7.00 -19.41 -0.99
CA LEU A 60 7.64 -18.26 -0.34
C LEU A 60 6.69 -17.06 -0.24
N ALA A 61 5.92 -16.76 -1.30
CA ALA A 61 4.95 -15.66 -1.29
C ALA A 61 3.86 -15.91 -0.23
N LEU A 62 3.34 -17.13 -0.12
CA LEU A 62 2.35 -17.49 0.90
C LEU A 62 2.94 -17.43 2.33
N VAL A 63 4.20 -17.82 2.51
CA VAL A 63 4.90 -17.63 3.80
C VAL A 63 5.06 -16.15 4.11
N ALA A 64 5.40 -15.31 3.12
CA ALA A 64 5.46 -13.86 3.29
C ALA A 64 4.10 -13.28 3.70
N ALA A 65 3.02 -13.71 3.05
CA ALA A 65 1.65 -13.32 3.42
C ALA A 65 1.32 -13.71 4.86
N ALA A 66 1.66 -14.94 5.28
CA ALA A 66 1.45 -15.40 6.65
C ALA A 66 2.23 -14.57 7.68
N VAL A 67 3.48 -14.21 7.38
CA VAL A 67 4.27 -13.29 8.22
C VAL A 67 3.59 -11.93 8.35
N HIS A 68 3.02 -11.38 7.28
CA HIS A 68 2.35 -10.08 7.33
C HIS A 68 0.99 -10.14 8.05
N VAL A 69 0.28 -11.26 7.98
CA VAL A 69 -0.88 -11.51 8.86
C VAL A 69 -0.45 -11.55 10.33
N LEU A 70 0.68 -12.20 10.65
CA LEU A 70 1.23 -12.18 12.00
C LEU A 70 1.57 -10.75 12.44
N ILE A 71 2.20 -9.94 11.58
CA ILE A 71 2.50 -8.53 11.87
C ILE A 71 1.20 -7.73 12.09
N PHE A 72 0.18 -7.93 11.27
CA PHE A 72 -1.15 -7.36 11.49
C PHE A 72 -1.70 -7.70 12.88
N VAL A 73 -1.63 -8.98 13.30
CA VAL A 73 -2.09 -9.37 14.63
C VAL A 73 -1.26 -8.68 15.72
N LEU A 74 0.05 -8.58 15.54
CA LEU A 74 0.92 -7.87 16.49
C LEU A 74 0.56 -6.38 16.59
N GLU A 75 0.35 -5.69 15.48
CA GLU A 75 0.14 -4.24 15.43
C GLU A 75 -1.31 -3.80 15.73
N ALA A 76 -2.30 -4.48 15.15
CA ALA A 76 -3.71 -4.09 15.30
C ALA A 76 -4.39 -4.73 16.51
N VAL A 77 -4.02 -5.97 16.87
CA VAL A 77 -4.70 -6.73 17.91
C VAL A 77 -3.92 -6.76 19.22
N LEU A 78 -2.63 -7.09 19.19
CA LEU A 78 -1.87 -7.33 20.42
C LEU A 78 -1.18 -6.07 20.95
N PHE A 79 -0.81 -5.12 20.10
CA PHE A 79 -0.17 -3.86 20.51
C PHE A 79 -0.92 -3.10 21.63
N PRO A 80 -2.27 -2.95 21.58
CA PRO A 80 -3.00 -2.29 22.67
C PRO A 80 -2.99 -3.07 23.98
N ARG A 81 -2.81 -4.40 23.93
CA ARG A 81 -3.07 -5.31 25.04
C ARG A 81 -1.79 -5.80 25.72
N ASP A 82 -0.66 -5.86 25.01
CA ASP A 82 0.57 -6.50 25.48
C ASP A 82 1.78 -5.54 25.48
N ALA A 83 2.34 -5.29 26.66
CA ALA A 83 3.53 -4.48 26.83
C ALA A 83 4.78 -5.08 26.17
N LYS A 84 4.89 -6.42 26.09
CA LYS A 84 6.00 -7.10 25.41
C LYS A 84 5.93 -6.88 23.91
N VAL A 85 4.72 -6.82 23.34
CA VAL A 85 4.52 -6.49 21.92
C VAL A 85 4.95 -5.04 21.66
N ARG A 86 4.52 -4.08 22.48
CA ARG A 86 4.96 -2.68 22.35
C ARG A 86 6.48 -2.53 22.47
N ALA A 87 7.11 -3.29 23.36
CA ALA A 87 8.57 -3.29 23.51
C ALA A 87 9.31 -3.79 22.24
N ARG A 88 8.74 -4.73 21.48
CA ARG A 88 9.31 -5.17 20.19
C ARG A 88 9.32 -4.05 19.16
N PHE A 89 8.30 -3.19 19.16
CA PHE A 89 8.22 -1.98 18.34
C PHE A 89 8.94 -0.78 18.95
N ARG A 90 9.67 -0.98 20.06
CA ARG A 90 10.44 0.06 20.78
C ARG A 90 9.59 1.26 21.21
N VAL A 91 8.30 1.03 21.49
CA VAL A 91 7.39 2.08 21.96
C VAL A 91 7.44 2.16 23.48
N ALA A 92 7.76 3.34 24.02
CA ALA A 92 7.75 3.58 25.46
C ALA A 92 6.31 3.55 26.00
N PRO A 93 6.10 3.11 27.27
CA PRO A 93 4.75 3.06 27.84
C PRO A 93 4.00 4.41 27.80
N ALA A 94 4.72 5.53 27.94
CA ALA A 94 4.15 6.87 27.89
C ALA A 94 3.59 7.26 26.50
N ASP A 95 4.13 6.68 25.43
CA ASP A 95 3.75 7.02 24.04
C ASP A 95 2.67 6.07 23.48
N ALA A 96 2.34 5.01 24.23
CA ALA A 96 1.52 3.90 23.74
C ALA A 96 0.13 4.35 23.24
N GLU A 97 -0.49 5.32 23.92
CA GLU A 97 -1.81 5.85 23.54
C GLU A 97 -1.76 6.61 22.22
N GLY A 98 -0.72 7.43 22.02
CA GLY A 98 -0.53 8.22 20.80
C GLY A 98 -0.17 7.38 19.58
N VAL A 99 0.59 6.29 19.77
CA VAL A 99 1.03 5.40 18.67
C VAL A 99 -0.05 4.38 18.28
N ARG A 100 -0.95 4.02 19.20
CA ARG A 100 -1.98 2.99 18.98
C ARG A 100 -2.78 3.13 17.67
N PRO A 101 -3.36 4.29 17.31
CA PRO A 101 -4.13 4.40 16.06
C PRO A 101 -3.25 4.22 14.80
N TRP A 102 -1.99 4.65 14.86
CA TRP A 102 -1.03 4.46 13.78
C TRP A 102 -0.65 2.98 13.60
N ALA A 103 -0.36 2.28 14.71
CA ALA A 103 -0.09 0.85 14.69
C ALA A 103 -1.28 0.05 14.16
N PHE A 104 -2.50 0.42 14.55
CA PHE A 104 -3.71 -0.22 14.05
C PHE A 104 -3.83 -0.07 12.52
N ASN A 105 -3.65 1.14 11.99
CA ASN A 105 -3.71 1.37 10.55
C ASN A 105 -2.59 0.64 9.80
N GLN A 106 -1.37 0.63 10.36
CA GLN A 106 -0.24 -0.09 9.79
C GLN A 106 -0.50 -1.60 9.67
N GLY A 107 -1.11 -2.18 10.71
CA GLY A 107 -1.51 -3.58 10.68
C GLY A 107 -2.47 -3.87 9.53
N PHE A 108 -3.45 -3.02 9.26
CA PHE A 108 -4.39 -3.24 8.16
C PHE A 108 -3.75 -3.14 6.78
N TYR A 109 -2.78 -2.24 6.58
CA TYR A 109 -1.98 -2.25 5.35
C TYR A 109 -1.25 -3.58 5.16
N ASN A 110 -0.63 -4.11 6.22
CA ASN A 110 0.02 -5.42 6.19
C ASN A 110 -0.96 -6.56 5.86
N LEU A 111 -2.17 -6.53 6.43
CA LEU A 111 -3.23 -7.49 6.11
C LEU A 111 -3.64 -7.42 4.64
N PHE A 112 -3.84 -6.22 4.09
CA PHE A 112 -4.25 -6.07 2.69
C PHE A 112 -3.16 -6.51 1.71
N LEU A 113 -1.89 -6.29 2.03
CA LEU A 113 -0.78 -6.84 1.24
C LEU A 113 -0.79 -8.38 1.26
N ALA A 114 -1.02 -9.00 2.43
CA ALA A 114 -1.15 -10.44 2.54
C ALA A 114 -2.33 -10.99 1.72
N VAL A 115 -3.49 -10.33 1.79
CA VAL A 115 -4.67 -10.68 0.99
C VAL A 115 -4.37 -10.54 -0.50
N GLY A 116 -3.69 -9.48 -0.93
CA GLY A 116 -3.27 -9.29 -2.31
C GLY A 116 -2.37 -10.41 -2.82
N VAL A 117 -1.41 -10.89 -2.01
CA VAL A 117 -0.60 -12.07 -2.35
C VAL A 117 -1.46 -13.31 -2.53
N VAL A 118 -2.38 -13.60 -1.60
CA VAL A 118 -3.25 -14.78 -1.67
C VAL A 118 -4.14 -14.73 -2.93
N ILE A 119 -4.75 -13.58 -3.21
CA ILE A 119 -5.55 -13.38 -4.42
C ILE A 119 -4.69 -13.63 -5.66
N GLY A 120 -3.51 -13.01 -5.74
CA GLY A 120 -2.61 -13.18 -6.88
C GLY A 120 -2.18 -14.63 -7.10
N VAL A 121 -1.90 -15.37 -6.02
CA VAL A 121 -1.58 -16.80 -6.10
C VAL A 121 -2.77 -17.62 -6.61
N VAL A 122 -3.98 -17.39 -6.07
CA VAL A 122 -5.19 -18.15 -6.43
C VAL A 122 -5.62 -17.87 -7.88
N THR A 123 -5.48 -16.62 -8.35
CA THR A 123 -5.86 -16.23 -9.71
C THR A 123 -4.76 -16.43 -10.74
N GLY A 124 -3.54 -16.78 -10.31
CA GLY A 124 -2.39 -16.89 -11.22
C GLY A 124 -1.74 -15.54 -11.59
N GLU A 125 -2.13 -14.44 -10.94
CA GLU A 125 -1.75 -13.07 -11.30
C GLU A 125 -0.38 -12.71 -10.72
N ARG A 126 0.67 -13.07 -11.48
CA ARG A 126 2.08 -12.77 -11.21
C ARG A 126 2.34 -11.33 -10.75
N VAL A 127 1.82 -10.36 -11.50
CA VAL A 127 2.07 -8.93 -11.25
C VAL A 127 1.51 -8.49 -9.90
N LEU A 128 0.37 -9.02 -9.48
CA LEU A 128 -0.21 -8.71 -8.17
C LEU A 128 0.67 -9.26 -7.03
N VAL A 129 1.13 -10.52 -7.16
CA VAL A 129 2.07 -11.10 -6.18
C VAL A 129 3.35 -10.28 -6.10
N ALA A 130 3.90 -9.87 -7.25
CA ALA A 130 5.11 -9.04 -7.31
C ALA A 130 4.91 -7.67 -6.67
N PHE A 131 3.79 -6.99 -6.94
CA PHE A 131 3.49 -5.70 -6.34
C PHE A 131 3.39 -5.79 -4.82
N CYS A 132 2.69 -6.80 -4.30
CA CYS A 132 2.54 -6.99 -2.86
C CYS A 132 3.88 -7.35 -2.21
N CYS A 133 4.61 -8.34 -2.71
CA CYS A 133 5.92 -8.72 -2.17
C CYS A 133 6.94 -7.56 -2.28
N GLY A 134 6.94 -6.83 -3.40
CA GLY A 134 7.79 -5.66 -3.61
C GLY A 134 7.51 -4.56 -2.60
N SER A 135 6.25 -4.31 -2.30
CA SER A 135 5.85 -3.34 -1.27
C SER A 135 6.32 -3.74 0.13
N MET A 136 6.25 -5.03 0.48
CA MET A 136 6.78 -5.56 1.75
C MET A 136 8.30 -5.35 1.87
N VAL A 137 9.05 -5.63 0.80
CA VAL A 137 10.49 -5.40 0.74
C VAL A 137 10.81 -3.90 0.85
N ALA A 138 10.12 -3.05 0.11
CA ALA A 138 10.31 -1.61 0.17
C ALA A 138 10.04 -1.06 1.58
N ALA A 139 8.96 -1.51 2.24
CA ALA A 139 8.65 -1.15 3.63
C ALA A 139 9.75 -1.61 4.60
N ALA A 140 10.31 -2.80 4.41
CA ALA A 140 11.44 -3.28 5.19
C ALA A 140 12.68 -2.39 5.02
N LEU A 141 12.98 -1.94 3.80
CA LEU A 141 14.08 -1.01 3.54
C LEU A 141 13.85 0.35 4.21
N VAL A 142 12.64 0.91 4.08
CA VAL A 142 12.25 2.14 4.78
C VAL A 142 12.45 1.98 6.28
N LEU A 143 12.03 0.85 6.87
CA LEU A 143 12.21 0.58 8.30
C LEU A 143 13.68 0.59 8.73
N VAL A 144 14.58 -0.02 7.95
CA VAL A 144 16.03 -0.01 8.25
C VAL A 144 16.61 1.40 8.14
N VAL A 145 16.17 2.18 7.15
CA VAL A 145 16.62 3.56 6.94
C VAL A 145 16.17 4.45 8.09
N THR A 146 14.94 4.28 8.57
CA THR A 146 14.36 5.12 9.62
C THR A 146 14.83 4.75 11.03
N ASP A 147 14.95 3.45 11.35
CA ASP A 147 15.50 2.99 12.63
C ASP A 147 16.31 1.70 12.46
N ARG A 148 17.64 1.83 12.42
CA ARG A 148 18.57 0.69 12.33
C ARG A 148 18.47 -0.27 13.52
N ARG A 149 17.89 0.14 14.66
CA ARG A 149 17.66 -0.76 15.79
C ARG A 149 16.50 -1.73 15.53
N MET A 150 15.75 -1.53 14.44
CA MET A 150 14.68 -2.40 13.96
C MET A 150 15.12 -3.35 12.83
N LEU A 151 16.43 -3.52 12.60
CA LEU A 151 16.98 -4.44 11.61
C LEU A 151 16.38 -5.85 11.70
N GLN A 152 16.24 -6.39 12.91
CA GLN A 152 15.64 -7.72 13.10
C GLN A 152 14.19 -7.76 12.58
N GLY A 153 13.40 -6.74 12.88
CA GLY A 153 12.01 -6.63 12.39
C GLY A 153 11.96 -6.51 10.86
N ALA A 154 12.86 -5.69 10.29
CA ALA A 154 12.97 -5.53 8.85
C ALA A 154 13.35 -6.82 8.13
N VAL A 155 14.29 -7.60 8.69
CA VAL A 155 14.67 -8.91 8.13
C VAL A 155 13.49 -9.88 8.16
N VAL A 156 12.77 -9.96 9.28
CA VAL A 156 11.61 -10.86 9.43
C VAL A 156 10.53 -10.55 8.39
N GLN A 157 10.21 -9.27 8.16
CA GLN A 157 9.16 -8.91 7.20
C GLN A 157 9.65 -8.87 5.75
N GLY A 158 10.92 -8.58 5.48
CA GLY A 158 11.43 -8.31 4.13
C GLY A 158 12.13 -9.47 3.43
N LEU A 159 12.72 -10.43 4.17
CA LEU A 159 13.57 -11.45 3.55
C LEU A 159 12.78 -12.47 2.72
N VAL A 160 11.68 -12.97 3.27
CA VAL A 160 10.84 -13.97 2.58
C VAL A 160 10.21 -13.41 1.30
N PRO A 161 9.57 -12.21 1.29
CA PRO A 161 9.04 -11.66 0.04
C PRO A 161 10.13 -11.32 -0.97
N LEU A 162 11.35 -10.94 -0.53
CA LEU A 162 12.49 -10.76 -1.44
C LEU A 162 12.86 -12.06 -2.17
N ALA A 163 12.93 -13.17 -1.42
CA ALA A 163 13.20 -14.48 -2.02
C ALA A 163 12.08 -14.92 -2.97
N ALA A 164 10.81 -14.64 -2.63
CA ALA A 164 9.68 -14.90 -3.52
C ALA A 164 9.82 -14.14 -4.84
N LEU A 165 10.15 -12.84 -4.81
CA LEU A 165 10.37 -12.01 -6.01
C LEU A 165 11.50 -12.55 -6.89
N ALA A 166 12.62 -12.94 -6.28
CA ALA A 166 13.79 -13.43 -7.01
C ALA A 166 13.49 -14.71 -7.82
N LEU A 167 12.57 -15.55 -7.34
CA LEU A 167 12.19 -16.80 -7.99
C LEU A 167 10.90 -16.71 -8.80
N LEU A 168 10.20 -15.57 -8.75
CA LEU A 168 8.85 -15.49 -9.29
C LEU A 168 8.84 -15.69 -10.81
N TRP A 169 9.86 -15.17 -11.50
CA TRP A 169 10.03 -15.18 -12.97
C TRP A 169 10.92 -16.32 -13.49
N VAL A 170 11.34 -17.24 -12.61
CA VAL A 170 12.20 -18.38 -12.94
C VAL A 170 11.36 -19.61 -13.20
#